data_AF-A0A382ENK2-F1
#
_entry.id   AF-A0A382ENK2-F1
#
_cell.length_a   1.000
_cell.length_b   1.000
_cell.length_c   1.000
_cell.angle_alpha   90.00
_cell.angle_beta   90.00
_cell.angle_gamma   90.00
#
_symmetry.space_group_name_H-M   'P 1'
#
loop_
_entity.id
_entity.type
_entity.pdbx_description
1 polymer ?
#
loop_
_entity_poly.entity_id
_entity_poly.type
_entity_poly.pdbx_seq_one_letter_code
_entity_poly.pdbx_strand_id
1 'polypeptide(L)'
;MSKTVRSSGNYTIKTGTGSGGSNSITLDSATTVVNGSLEVKGTQTSVDSSTLKVEDNLIIVNRNNSAPADVDGGLMVFRGASQHAALYWNEGDDVWKAVTTTSTGVSTSITDSTMARFQVGTPTSGSDAATKSYVDSQIAGGGFTIGFSGDDSTSVNVNTGNTVRIAGATNLSTVATEPDTVTITLDSDLTNITSITSDASNGDLTLITNGTGDVVINDTLTFSGAASTPSATAVTKFYNKTAGGG
;
A
#
# COMPACT_ATOMS: atom_id res chain seq x y z
N MET A 1 45.28 54.79 12.79
CA MET A 1 44.37 55.65 13.59
C MET A 1 42.95 55.22 13.31
N SER A 2 42.11 55.02 14.33
CA SER A 2 40.68 54.76 14.12
C SER A 2 39.94 56.08 13.93
N LYS A 3 38.95 56.09 13.04
CA LYS A 3 37.99 57.19 12.89
C LYS A 3 36.65 56.69 13.41
N THR A 4 36.11 57.36 14.43
CA THR A 4 34.80 57.05 14.99
C THR A 4 33.87 58.22 14.72
N VAL A 5 32.72 57.94 14.11
CA VAL A 5 31.63 58.91 13.94
C VAL A 5 30.58 58.61 14.99
N ARG A 6 30.14 59.62 15.73
CA ARG A 6 29.06 59.52 16.74
C ARG A 6 28.01 60.58 16.42
N SER A 7 26.75 60.21 16.48
CA SER A 7 25.59 61.10 16.29
C SER A 7 24.55 60.78 17.35
N SER A 8 23.86 61.79 17.88
CA SER A 8 22.72 61.64 18.79
C SER A 8 21.40 61.36 18.06
N GLY A 9 21.35 61.60 16.75
CA GLY A 9 20.21 61.29 15.90
C GLY A 9 20.58 60.35 14.75
N ASN A 10 19.64 60.16 13.82
CA ASN A 10 19.82 59.29 12.65
C ASN A 10 21.09 59.67 11.87
N TYR A 11 21.85 58.65 11.47
CA TYR A 11 23.00 58.80 10.58
C TYR A 11 22.62 58.25 9.21
N THR A 12 22.49 59.11 8.20
CA THR A 12 22.11 58.70 6.85
C THR A 12 23.31 58.83 5.92
N ILE A 13 23.66 57.73 5.25
CA ILE A 13 24.58 57.74 4.11
C ILE A 13 23.71 57.75 2.85
N LYS A 14 23.78 58.83 2.06
CA LYS A 14 23.11 58.92 0.76
C LYS A 14 24.16 58.89 -0.34
N THR A 15 23.99 57.98 -1.29
CA THR A 15 24.76 57.96 -2.54
C THR A 15 23.81 58.30 -3.69
N GLY A 16 24.28 59.07 -4.67
CA GLY A 16 23.47 59.47 -5.83
C GLY A 16 22.34 60.45 -5.51
N THR A 17 22.59 61.75 -5.60
CA THR A 17 21.59 62.80 -5.33
C THR A 17 21.11 63.55 -6.59
N GLY A 18 21.00 62.90 -7.77
CA GLY A 18 20.30 63.58 -8.87
C GLY A 18 20.49 63.19 -10.34
N SER A 19 21.31 62.21 -10.74
CA SER A 19 21.31 61.70 -12.13
C SER A 19 22.01 60.35 -12.17
N GLY A 20 21.72 59.53 -13.18
CA GLY A 20 22.05 58.10 -13.25
C GLY A 20 23.50 57.70 -12.95
N GLY A 21 23.67 56.45 -12.54
CA GLY A 21 24.96 55.81 -12.25
C GLY A 21 24.83 54.67 -11.23
N SER A 22 25.81 53.76 -11.21
CA SER A 22 25.92 52.66 -10.23
C SER A 22 26.42 53.19 -8.89
N ASN A 23 25.57 53.93 -8.19
CA ASN A 23 25.89 54.44 -6.86
C ASN A 23 26.03 53.26 -5.87
N SER A 24 27.18 53.13 -5.21
CA SER A 24 27.45 52.03 -4.28
C SER A 24 28.01 52.53 -2.95
N ILE A 25 27.76 51.75 -1.89
CA ILE A 25 28.45 51.85 -0.61
C ILE A 25 29.20 50.53 -0.44
N THR A 26 30.52 50.58 -0.38
CA THR A 26 31.37 49.40 -0.17
C THR A 26 31.96 49.45 1.24
N LEU A 27 31.77 48.38 2.01
CA LEU A 27 32.35 48.19 3.33
C LEU A 27 33.52 47.20 3.24
N ASP A 28 34.69 47.70 2.84
CA ASP A 28 35.90 46.89 2.76
C ASP A 28 36.53 46.74 4.15
N SER A 29 36.22 45.63 4.80
CA SER A 29 36.69 45.32 6.15
C SER A 29 36.80 43.82 6.35
N ALA A 30 37.71 43.39 7.22
CA ALA A 30 37.81 41.98 7.60
C ALA A 30 36.55 41.48 8.34
N THR A 31 35.85 42.37 9.03
CA THR A 31 34.60 42.05 9.74
C THR A 31 33.70 43.28 9.78
N THR A 32 32.48 43.13 9.29
CA THR A 32 31.39 44.08 9.48
C THR A 32 30.40 43.49 10.49
N VAL A 33 30.07 44.26 11.53
CA VAL A 33 29.11 43.85 12.57
C VAL A 33 27.97 44.84 12.62
N VAL A 34 26.74 44.33 12.57
CA VAL A 34 25.51 45.10 12.82
C VAL A 34 24.96 44.62 14.16
N ASN A 35 25.09 45.45 15.20
CA ASN A 35 24.65 45.09 16.56
C ASN A 35 23.12 45.17 16.73
N GLY A 36 22.43 45.90 15.85
CA GLY A 36 20.98 46.03 15.85
C GLY A 36 20.31 45.18 14.76
N SER A 37 19.00 45.35 14.61
CA SER A 37 18.24 44.72 13.52
C SER A 37 18.71 45.23 12.15
N LEU A 38 18.74 44.33 11.17
CA LEU A 38 18.98 44.66 9.77
C LEU A 38 17.65 44.58 9.00
N GLU A 39 17.21 45.70 8.45
CA GLU A 39 16.08 45.74 7.54
C GLU A 39 16.56 46.11 6.13
N VAL A 40 16.29 45.24 5.16
CA VAL A 40 16.64 45.46 3.75
C VAL A 40 15.35 45.72 2.97
N LYS A 41 15.20 46.95 2.45
CA LYS A 41 14.01 47.37 1.69
C LYS A 41 14.13 47.16 0.17
N GLY A 42 15.28 46.69 -0.30
CA GLY A 42 15.49 46.33 -1.71
C GLY A 42 14.69 45.09 -2.12
N THR A 43 14.71 44.77 -3.41
CA THR A 43 14.03 43.59 -3.96
C THR A 43 14.85 42.31 -3.90
N GLN A 44 16.15 42.39 -3.61
CA GLN A 44 17.06 41.25 -3.55
C GLN A 44 18.07 41.43 -2.42
N THR A 45 18.31 40.32 -1.72
CA THR A 45 19.48 40.13 -0.86
C THR A 45 20.27 38.96 -1.42
N SER A 46 21.54 39.17 -1.75
CA SER A 46 22.45 38.10 -2.16
C SER A 46 23.49 37.87 -1.07
N VAL A 47 23.64 36.62 -0.63
CA VAL A 47 24.62 36.22 0.38
C VAL A 47 25.53 35.18 -0.25
N ASP A 48 26.73 35.62 -0.66
CA ASP A 48 27.77 34.74 -1.17
C ASP A 48 28.73 34.40 -0.02
N SER A 49 28.47 33.27 0.63
CA SER A 49 29.23 32.82 1.80
C SER A 49 29.29 31.29 1.85
N SER A 50 30.32 30.75 2.48
CA SER A 50 30.44 29.30 2.68
C SER A 50 29.48 28.76 3.75
N THR A 51 28.99 29.60 4.65
CA THR A 51 28.10 29.21 5.75
C THR A 51 27.06 30.28 6.03
N LEU A 52 25.81 29.88 6.12
CA LEU A 52 24.71 30.68 6.65
C LEU A 52 24.18 30.02 7.93
N LYS A 53 24.10 30.78 9.02
CA LYS A 53 23.45 30.36 10.27
C LYS A 53 22.21 31.21 10.49
N VAL A 54 21.09 30.55 10.71
CA VAL A 54 19.80 31.18 11.03
C VAL A 54 19.37 30.60 12.36
N GLU A 55 19.28 31.44 13.38
CA GLU A 55 18.86 31.05 14.74
C GLU A 55 17.34 31.21 14.94
N ASP A 56 16.63 31.68 13.91
CA ASP A 56 15.18 31.86 13.96
C ASP A 56 14.45 30.51 14.02
N ASN A 57 13.41 30.43 14.84
CA ASN A 57 12.57 29.23 14.93
C ASN A 57 11.78 28.94 13.65
N LEU A 58 11.45 29.99 12.88
CA LEU A 58 10.64 29.90 11.67
C LEU A 58 11.21 30.82 10.58
N ILE A 59 11.22 30.30 9.35
CA ILE A 59 11.53 31.06 8.14
C ILE A 59 10.22 31.26 7.39
N ILE A 60 9.83 32.52 7.18
CA ILE A 60 8.62 32.85 6.42
C ILE A 60 9.03 33.08 4.96
N VAL A 61 8.53 32.22 4.08
CA VAL A 61 8.71 32.31 2.63
C VAL A 61 7.45 32.91 2.00
N ASN A 62 7.59 33.64 0.89
CA ASN A 62 6.49 34.22 0.11
C ASN A 62 5.54 35.17 0.87
N ARG A 63 5.97 35.79 1.98
CA ARG A 63 5.12 36.67 2.82
C ARG A 63 4.37 37.77 2.07
N ASN A 64 4.94 38.29 0.98
CA ASN A 64 4.37 39.38 0.20
C ASN A 64 3.45 38.92 -0.92
N ASN A 65 3.21 37.60 -1.07
CA ASN A 65 2.15 37.10 -1.92
C ASN A 65 0.81 37.50 -1.29
N SER A 66 0.21 38.59 -1.80
CA SER A 66 -0.92 39.30 -1.18
C SER A 66 -2.20 39.26 -2.02
N ALA A 67 -2.14 38.58 -3.18
CA ALA A 67 -3.28 38.23 -4.02
C ALA A 67 -3.43 36.70 -4.04
N PRO A 68 -4.59 36.13 -4.40
CA PRO A 68 -4.77 34.69 -4.62
C PRO A 68 -4.05 34.26 -5.89
N ALA A 69 -2.73 34.40 -5.89
CA ALA A 69 -1.85 33.99 -6.98
C ALA A 69 -1.16 32.70 -6.56
N ASP A 70 -1.19 31.72 -7.46
CA ASP A 70 -0.53 30.43 -7.32
C ASP A 70 0.99 30.64 -7.39
N VAL A 71 1.58 31.03 -6.27
CA VAL A 71 3.03 31.27 -6.15
C VAL A 71 3.65 30.19 -5.30
N ASP A 72 4.40 29.33 -5.97
CA ASP A 72 5.16 28.27 -5.36
C ASP A 72 6.28 28.83 -4.47
N GLY A 73 6.54 28.16 -3.34
CA GLY A 73 7.51 28.64 -2.34
C GLY A 73 8.30 27.50 -1.74
N GLY A 74 9.62 27.64 -1.61
CA GLY A 74 10.42 26.57 -1.03
C GLY A 74 11.93 26.76 -1.12
N LEU A 75 12.63 25.63 -1.05
CA LEU A 75 14.08 25.52 -1.10
C LEU A 75 14.49 24.87 -2.42
N MET A 76 15.52 25.41 -3.05
CA MET A 76 16.07 24.91 -4.29
C MET A 76 17.57 24.71 -4.18
N VAL A 77 18.03 23.57 -4.66
CA VAL A 77 19.45 23.23 -4.81
C VAL A 77 19.81 23.34 -6.29
N PHE A 78 20.62 24.34 -6.62
CA PHE A 78 21.21 24.47 -7.95
C PHE A 78 22.26 23.39 -8.17
N ARG A 79 22.13 22.65 -9.28
CA ARG A 79 22.96 21.46 -9.59
C ARG A 79 23.74 21.64 -10.89
N GLY A 80 24.12 22.87 -11.20
CA GLY A 80 24.82 23.23 -12.45
C GLY A 80 23.96 22.92 -13.67
N ALA A 81 24.52 22.19 -14.64
CA ALA A 81 23.85 21.82 -15.89
C ALA A 81 22.78 20.72 -15.73
N SER A 82 22.67 20.09 -14.55
CA SER A 82 21.60 19.13 -14.25
C SER A 82 20.34 19.83 -13.77
N GLN A 83 19.20 19.15 -13.88
CA GLN A 83 17.95 19.59 -13.26
C GLN A 83 18.15 19.85 -11.76
N HIS A 84 17.65 21.00 -11.31
CA HIS A 84 17.74 21.44 -9.93
C HIS A 84 16.87 20.53 -9.05
N ALA A 85 17.24 20.36 -7.79
CA ALA A 85 16.39 19.66 -6.84
C ALA A 85 15.61 20.69 -6.03
N ALA A 86 14.32 20.49 -5.83
CA ALA A 86 13.46 21.41 -5.09
C ALA A 86 12.65 20.66 -4.04
N LEU A 87 12.50 21.29 -2.87
CA LEU A 87 11.50 20.98 -1.85
C LEU A 87 10.63 22.22 -1.71
N TYR A 88 9.39 22.15 -2.17
CA TYR A 88 8.55 23.35 -2.30
C TYR A 88 7.07 23.03 -2.06
N TRP A 89 6.34 24.05 -1.61
CA TRP A 89 4.89 24.05 -1.56
C TRP A 89 4.37 24.42 -2.94
N ASN A 90 3.58 23.53 -3.54
CA ASN A 90 2.88 23.76 -4.79
C ASN A 90 1.50 24.33 -4.46
N GLU A 91 1.27 25.60 -4.78
CA GLU A 91 0.02 26.30 -4.43
C GLU A 91 -1.17 25.80 -5.26
N GLY A 92 -0.93 25.41 -6.52
CA GLY A 92 -1.99 24.91 -7.40
C GLY A 92 -2.56 23.54 -6.97
N ASP A 93 -1.72 22.71 -6.36
CA ASP A 93 -2.08 21.35 -5.91
C ASP A 93 -2.28 21.25 -4.38
N ASP A 94 -2.03 22.32 -3.63
CA ASP A 94 -2.06 22.36 -2.15
C ASP A 94 -1.21 21.27 -1.48
N VAL A 95 0.00 21.01 -1.99
CA VAL A 95 0.88 19.94 -1.48
C VAL A 95 2.36 20.32 -1.44
N TRP A 96 3.08 19.78 -0.45
CA TRP A 96 4.54 19.76 -0.45
C TRP A 96 5.07 18.72 -1.44
N LYS A 97 6.02 19.13 -2.29
CA LYS A 97 6.66 18.27 -3.28
C LYS A 97 8.17 18.28 -3.13
N ALA A 98 8.78 17.12 -3.32
CA ALA A 98 10.20 16.96 -3.55
C ALA A 98 10.41 16.50 -5.00
N VAL A 99 11.10 17.29 -5.83
CA VAL A 99 11.22 17.04 -7.27
C VAL A 99 12.61 17.39 -7.80
N THR A 100 12.89 16.92 -9.02
CA THR A 100 13.80 17.62 -9.90
C THR A 100 13.01 18.54 -10.83
N THR A 101 13.60 19.67 -11.19
CA THR A 101 12.96 20.72 -11.99
C THR A 101 13.96 21.44 -12.90
N THR A 102 13.47 21.98 -14.00
CA THR A 102 14.18 22.95 -14.86
C THR A 102 13.91 24.40 -14.47
N SER A 103 12.98 24.66 -13.53
CA SER A 103 12.69 26.00 -13.01
C SER A 103 13.87 26.58 -12.25
N THR A 104 13.87 27.90 -12.07
CA THR A 104 14.95 28.64 -11.39
C THR A 104 14.42 29.33 -10.13
N GLY A 105 15.33 29.87 -9.29
CA GLY A 105 14.96 30.55 -8.04
C GLY A 105 14.18 31.87 -8.20
N VAL A 106 13.90 32.31 -9.43
CA VAL A 106 13.04 33.47 -9.72
C VAL A 106 11.68 33.08 -10.33
N SER A 107 11.46 31.78 -10.56
CA SER A 107 10.20 31.26 -11.07
C SER A 107 9.11 31.35 -9.99
N THR A 108 7.91 31.81 -10.37
CA THR A 108 6.74 31.86 -9.47
C THR A 108 5.93 30.56 -9.49
N SER A 109 6.15 29.72 -10.51
CA SER A 109 5.63 28.35 -10.58
C SER A 109 6.78 27.40 -10.93
N ILE A 110 6.85 26.30 -10.19
CA ILE A 110 7.87 25.26 -10.32
C ILE A 110 7.30 24.13 -11.18
N THR A 111 7.98 23.83 -12.28
CA THR A 111 7.59 22.73 -13.17
C THR A 111 8.27 21.45 -12.72
N ASP A 112 7.49 20.47 -12.32
CA ASP A 112 7.99 19.15 -11.94
C ASP A 112 8.55 18.43 -13.17
N SER A 113 9.82 18.01 -13.11
CA SER A 113 10.42 17.15 -14.14
C SER A 113 10.35 15.68 -13.73
N THR A 114 10.76 15.37 -12.50
CA THR A 114 10.60 14.03 -11.90
C THR A 114 10.40 14.16 -10.39
N MET A 115 9.68 13.24 -9.75
CA MET A 115 9.67 13.16 -8.29
C MET A 115 11.08 12.84 -7.77
N ALA A 116 11.53 13.56 -6.75
CA ALA A 116 12.76 13.28 -6.03
C ALA A 116 12.46 12.36 -4.85
N ARG A 117 13.42 11.50 -4.52
CA ARG A 117 13.30 10.62 -3.34
C ARG A 117 13.59 11.42 -2.08
N PHE A 118 12.70 11.34 -1.10
CA PHE A 118 12.91 11.86 0.24
C PHE A 118 13.11 10.67 1.20
N GLN A 119 14.28 10.58 1.83
CA GLN A 119 14.60 9.49 2.74
C GLN A 119 14.17 9.86 4.16
N VAL A 120 13.32 9.02 4.76
CA VAL A 120 12.83 9.18 6.13
C VAL A 120 13.27 7.99 6.99
N GLY A 121 13.28 8.17 8.31
CA GLY A 121 13.53 7.07 9.25
C GLY A 121 12.40 6.04 9.24
N THR A 122 12.65 4.86 9.82
CA THR A 122 11.60 3.86 10.05
C THR A 122 10.49 4.48 10.90
N PRO A 123 9.20 4.38 10.48
CA PRO A 123 8.10 4.97 11.21
C PRO A 123 7.94 4.32 12.59
N THR A 124 7.61 5.14 13.59
CA THR A 124 7.37 4.74 14.98
C THR A 124 5.99 5.18 15.50
N SER A 125 5.39 6.18 14.87
CA SER A 125 4.02 6.64 15.09
C SER A 125 3.13 6.36 13.86
N GLY A 126 1.82 6.23 14.06
CA GLY A 126 0.86 6.08 12.97
C GLY A 126 0.71 7.31 12.06
N SER A 127 1.25 8.46 12.48
CA SER A 127 1.31 9.70 11.69
C SER A 127 2.60 9.85 10.89
N ASP A 128 3.56 8.93 11.03
CA ASP A 128 4.84 9.02 10.32
C ASP A 128 4.68 8.58 8.86
N ALA A 129 5.53 9.13 7.98
CA ALA A 129 5.64 8.62 6.63
C ALA A 129 6.20 7.18 6.64
N ALA A 130 5.50 6.25 5.99
CA ALA A 130 5.95 4.87 5.93
C ALA A 130 7.12 4.69 4.96
N THR A 131 8.15 3.94 5.38
CA THR A 131 9.22 3.51 4.46
C THR A 131 8.79 2.26 3.71
N LYS A 132 9.31 2.06 2.49
CA LYS A 132 9.08 0.81 1.74
C LYS A 132 9.45 -0.43 2.55
N SER A 133 10.62 -0.40 3.21
CA SER A 133 11.09 -1.53 4.03
C SER A 133 10.14 -1.85 5.18
N TYR A 134 9.56 -0.83 5.83
CA TYR A 134 8.58 -1.03 6.89
C TYR A 134 7.32 -1.73 6.34
N VAL A 135 6.76 -1.20 5.25
CA VAL A 135 5.57 -1.78 4.60
C VAL A 135 5.82 -3.22 4.15
N ASP A 136 6.94 -3.47 3.47
CA ASP A 136 7.31 -4.81 3.01
C ASP A 136 7.44 -5.80 4.19
N SER A 137 7.95 -5.34 5.34
CA SER A 137 8.09 -6.18 6.53
C SER A 137 6.75 -6.52 7.18
N GLN A 138 5.81 -5.57 7.21
CA GLN A 138 4.46 -5.82 7.73
C GLN A 138 3.68 -6.80 6.83
N ILE A 139 3.84 -6.70 5.51
CA ILE A 139 3.20 -7.60 4.54
C ILE A 139 3.84 -8.98 4.58
N ALA A 140 5.18 -9.06 4.52
CA ALA A 140 5.91 -10.33 4.56
C ALA A 140 5.85 -11.03 5.94
N GLY A 141 5.59 -10.28 7.01
CA GLY A 141 5.46 -10.78 8.38
C GLY A 141 4.13 -11.47 8.70
N GLY A 142 3.24 -11.69 7.72
CA GLY A 142 1.99 -12.43 7.92
C GLY A 142 0.75 -11.55 8.13
N GLY A 143 0.72 -10.34 7.57
CA GLY A 143 -0.47 -9.48 7.65
C GLY A 143 -1.76 -10.13 7.12
N PHE A 144 -1.64 -11.07 6.18
CA PHE A 144 -2.73 -11.93 5.72
C PHE A 144 -2.18 -13.29 5.28
N THR A 145 -2.61 -14.36 5.95
CA THR A 145 -2.20 -15.73 5.61
C THR A 145 -3.42 -16.59 5.29
N ILE A 146 -3.34 -17.36 4.21
CA ILE A 146 -4.31 -18.42 3.89
C ILE A 146 -3.60 -19.76 4.11
N GLY A 147 -4.21 -20.65 4.89
CA GLY A 147 -3.77 -22.02 5.09
C GLY A 147 -4.92 -22.99 4.90
N PHE A 148 -4.63 -24.16 4.36
CA PHE A 148 -5.58 -25.27 4.25
C PHE A 148 -5.10 -26.41 5.12
N SER A 149 -5.95 -26.87 6.04
CA SER A 149 -5.69 -28.10 6.80
C SER A 149 -6.27 -29.29 6.05
N GLY A 150 -5.44 -30.31 5.78
CA GLY A 150 -5.92 -31.60 5.30
C GLY A 150 -6.59 -32.42 6.40
N ASP A 151 -7.24 -33.53 6.01
CA ASP A 151 -7.86 -34.48 6.95
C ASP A 151 -6.82 -35.13 7.90
N ASP A 152 -5.55 -35.14 7.50
CA ASP A 152 -4.41 -35.54 8.33
C ASP A 152 -3.95 -34.46 9.33
N SER A 153 -4.69 -33.35 9.42
CA SER A 153 -4.40 -32.17 10.26
C SER A 153 -3.11 -31.41 9.90
N THR A 154 -2.48 -31.70 8.76
CA THR A 154 -1.35 -30.91 8.27
C THR A 154 -1.84 -29.63 7.59
N SER A 155 -1.21 -28.48 7.89
CA SER A 155 -1.55 -27.20 7.26
C SER A 155 -0.59 -26.88 6.11
N VAL A 156 -1.15 -26.56 4.95
CA VAL A 156 -0.41 -26.05 3.80
C VAL A 156 -0.65 -24.55 3.69
N ASN A 157 0.39 -23.75 3.92
CA ASN A 157 0.33 -22.30 3.78
C ASN A 157 0.45 -21.89 2.31
N VAL A 158 -0.30 -20.87 1.92
CA VAL A 158 -0.19 -20.23 0.60
C VAL A 158 0.84 -19.10 0.71
N ASN A 159 2.02 -19.29 0.12
CA ASN A 159 3.08 -18.28 0.15
C ASN A 159 2.80 -17.13 -0.84
N THR A 160 3.36 -15.95 -0.57
CA THR A 160 3.28 -14.77 -1.43
C THR A 160 3.63 -15.09 -2.89
N GLY A 161 2.83 -14.58 -3.82
CA GLY A 161 3.00 -14.81 -5.26
C GLY A 161 2.31 -16.08 -5.79
N ASN A 162 1.75 -16.93 -4.91
CA ASN A 162 0.93 -18.06 -5.32
C ASN A 162 -0.56 -17.71 -5.32
N THR A 163 -1.35 -18.49 -6.05
CA THR A 163 -2.81 -18.36 -6.11
C THR A 163 -3.47 -19.50 -5.35
N VAL A 164 -4.61 -19.20 -4.72
CA VAL A 164 -5.56 -20.21 -4.27
C VAL A 164 -6.55 -20.44 -5.40
N ARG A 165 -6.64 -21.68 -5.88
CA ARG A 165 -7.64 -22.05 -6.88
C ARG A 165 -8.43 -23.25 -6.39
N ILE A 166 -9.69 -23.01 -6.08
CA ILE A 166 -10.67 -24.04 -5.74
C ILE A 166 -11.50 -24.25 -7.01
N ALA A 167 -11.29 -25.37 -7.68
CA ALA A 167 -12.04 -25.74 -8.87
C ALA A 167 -12.98 -26.90 -8.54
N GLY A 168 -14.18 -26.88 -9.10
CA GLY A 168 -15.05 -28.04 -9.13
C GLY A 168 -14.39 -29.21 -9.86
N ALA A 169 -14.96 -30.39 -9.64
CA ALA A 169 -14.53 -31.64 -10.26
C ALA A 169 -15.77 -32.49 -10.57
N THR A 170 -15.58 -33.68 -11.15
CA THR A 170 -16.68 -34.65 -11.28
C THR A 170 -17.30 -34.91 -9.91
N ASN A 171 -18.61 -34.68 -9.79
CA ASN A 171 -19.41 -34.82 -8.57
C ASN A 171 -19.23 -33.71 -7.53
N LEU A 172 -18.44 -32.67 -7.81
CA LEU A 172 -18.19 -31.56 -6.89
C LEU A 172 -18.35 -30.22 -7.60
N SER A 173 -19.37 -29.46 -7.19
CA SER A 173 -19.61 -28.11 -7.68
C SER A 173 -18.97 -27.07 -6.75
N THR A 174 -18.41 -26.03 -7.36
CA THR A 174 -17.84 -24.87 -6.65
C THR A 174 -18.47 -23.60 -7.20
N VAL A 175 -19.13 -22.83 -6.34
CA VAL A 175 -19.77 -21.56 -6.70
C VAL A 175 -19.11 -20.44 -5.89
N ALA A 176 -18.58 -19.44 -6.59
CA ALA A 176 -18.07 -18.22 -5.98
C ALA A 176 -19.09 -17.09 -6.13
N THR A 177 -19.42 -16.42 -5.04
CA THR A 177 -20.34 -15.28 -5.00
C THR A 177 -19.71 -14.11 -4.25
N GLU A 178 -19.82 -12.91 -4.81
CA GLU A 178 -19.44 -11.67 -4.17
C GLU A 178 -20.25 -11.44 -2.88
N PRO A 179 -19.68 -10.83 -1.81
CA PRO A 179 -18.33 -10.27 -1.77
C PRO A 179 -17.23 -11.32 -1.55
N ASP A 180 -17.43 -12.34 -0.71
CA ASP A 180 -16.35 -13.25 -0.30
C ASP A 180 -16.85 -14.65 0.10
N THR A 181 -17.71 -15.30 -0.70
CA THR A 181 -18.17 -16.66 -0.40
C THR A 181 -17.85 -17.64 -1.52
N VAL A 182 -17.19 -18.75 -1.15
CA VAL A 182 -17.02 -19.92 -2.00
C VAL A 182 -17.79 -21.06 -1.36
N THR A 183 -18.80 -21.57 -2.05
CA THR A 183 -19.57 -22.75 -1.64
C THR A 183 -19.09 -23.96 -2.42
N ILE A 184 -18.82 -25.06 -1.71
CA ILE A 184 -18.43 -26.35 -2.28
C ILE A 184 -19.54 -27.36 -1.93
N THR A 185 -20.14 -28.00 -2.92
CA THR A 185 -21.22 -28.98 -2.73
C THR A 185 -21.01 -30.21 -3.60
N LEU A 186 -21.57 -31.34 -3.19
CA LEU A 186 -21.74 -32.48 -4.10
C LEU A 186 -22.73 -32.12 -5.22
N ASP A 187 -22.53 -32.71 -6.39
CA ASP A 187 -23.50 -32.64 -7.48
C ASP A 187 -24.77 -33.42 -7.11
N SER A 188 -25.91 -33.02 -7.67
CA SER A 188 -27.16 -33.75 -7.49
C SER A 188 -27.10 -35.16 -8.07
N ASP A 189 -26.32 -35.34 -9.14
CA ASP A 189 -26.06 -36.63 -9.77
C ASP A 189 -24.59 -36.99 -9.58
N LEU A 190 -24.34 -38.12 -8.92
CA LEU A 190 -23.00 -38.67 -8.77
C LEU A 190 -22.73 -39.66 -9.90
N THR A 191 -21.71 -39.40 -10.72
CA THR A 191 -21.27 -40.24 -11.84
C THR A 191 -19.89 -40.82 -11.59
N ASN A 192 -19.52 -41.87 -12.33
CA ASN A 192 -18.20 -42.51 -12.23
C ASN A 192 -17.84 -43.01 -10.82
N ILE A 193 -18.83 -43.47 -10.05
CA ILE A 193 -18.63 -44.09 -8.74
C ILE A 193 -18.44 -45.61 -8.92
N THR A 194 -17.33 -46.15 -8.42
CA THR A 194 -17.04 -47.60 -8.48
C THR A 194 -17.67 -48.36 -7.31
N SER A 195 -17.76 -47.75 -6.13
CA SER A 195 -18.30 -48.38 -4.93
C SER A 195 -18.85 -47.36 -3.94
N ILE A 196 -19.89 -47.75 -3.20
CA ILE A 196 -20.41 -47.03 -2.05
C ILE A 196 -20.45 -48.02 -0.89
N THR A 197 -19.83 -47.68 0.24
CA THR A 197 -19.72 -48.56 1.41
C THR A 197 -19.93 -47.77 2.70
N SER A 198 -20.47 -48.42 3.73
CA SER A 198 -20.46 -47.91 5.10
C SER A 198 -19.18 -48.39 5.80
N ASP A 199 -18.45 -47.49 6.45
CA ASP A 199 -17.26 -47.80 7.25
C ASP A 199 -17.59 -48.02 8.75
N ALA A 200 -18.82 -47.71 9.15
CA ALA A 200 -19.29 -47.93 10.50
C ALA A 200 -19.44 -49.43 10.79
N SER A 201 -18.85 -49.90 11.90
CA SER A 201 -19.00 -51.29 12.34
C SER A 201 -20.47 -51.60 12.63
N ASN A 202 -21.02 -52.59 11.91
CA ASN A 202 -22.44 -52.96 11.92
C ASN A 202 -23.39 -51.84 11.48
N GLY A 203 -22.90 -50.83 10.73
CA GLY A 203 -23.73 -49.77 10.18
C GLY A 203 -24.36 -50.17 8.85
N ASP A 204 -25.64 -49.85 8.67
CA ASP A 204 -26.36 -50.08 7.42
C ASP A 204 -25.95 -49.07 6.34
N LEU A 205 -25.79 -49.53 5.09
CA LEU A 205 -25.84 -48.65 3.93
C LEU A 205 -27.31 -48.45 3.55
N THR A 206 -27.84 -47.26 3.81
CA THR A 206 -29.26 -46.95 3.55
C THR A 206 -29.40 -46.16 2.25
N LEU A 207 -30.18 -46.68 1.30
CA LEU A 207 -30.54 -46.00 0.06
C LEU A 207 -32.02 -45.62 0.12
N ILE A 208 -32.32 -44.32 0.18
CA ILE A 208 -33.68 -43.78 0.30
C ILE A 208 -33.95 -42.89 -0.90
N THR A 209 -35.04 -43.16 -1.61
CA THR A 209 -35.56 -42.27 -2.64
C THR A 209 -36.50 -41.23 -2.03
N ASN A 210 -36.56 -40.04 -2.61
CA ASN A 210 -37.53 -39.03 -2.21
C ASN A 210 -38.85 -39.21 -3.01
N GLY A 211 -39.98 -38.87 -2.38
CA GLY A 211 -41.29 -38.95 -3.03
C GLY A 211 -41.67 -40.36 -3.46
N THR A 212 -41.94 -40.55 -4.75
CA THR A 212 -42.40 -41.83 -5.34
C THR A 212 -41.31 -42.55 -6.14
N GLY A 213 -40.03 -42.20 -5.95
CA GLY A 213 -38.94 -42.81 -6.69
C GLY A 213 -38.60 -44.23 -6.21
N ASP A 214 -37.94 -45.02 -7.06
CA ASP A 214 -37.46 -46.37 -6.75
C ASP A 214 -35.93 -46.44 -6.76
N VAL A 215 -35.36 -47.37 -5.99
CA VAL A 215 -33.95 -47.75 -6.14
C VAL A 215 -33.84 -48.69 -7.34
N VAL A 216 -33.24 -48.22 -8.42
CA VAL A 216 -33.11 -48.98 -9.68
C VAL A 216 -31.72 -49.60 -9.78
N ILE A 217 -31.68 -50.91 -10.03
CA ILE A 217 -30.46 -51.66 -10.34
C ILE A 217 -30.59 -52.17 -11.76
N ASN A 218 -29.85 -51.56 -12.69
CA ASN A 218 -29.98 -51.85 -14.12
C ASN A 218 -29.39 -53.20 -14.55
N ASP A 219 -28.51 -53.76 -13.74
CA ASP A 219 -27.84 -55.03 -14.01
C ASP A 219 -28.07 -55.98 -12.82
N THR A 220 -27.01 -56.45 -12.17
CA THR A 220 -27.09 -57.56 -11.22
C THR A 220 -27.06 -57.08 -9.76
N LEU A 221 -28.05 -57.50 -8.97
CA LEU A 221 -28.00 -57.44 -7.51
C LEU A 221 -27.49 -58.79 -6.95
N THR A 222 -26.33 -58.77 -6.29
CA THR A 222 -25.72 -59.99 -5.72
C THR A 222 -25.64 -59.91 -4.21
N PHE A 223 -25.96 -61.01 -3.52
CA PHE A 223 -25.76 -61.17 -2.08
C PHE A 223 -24.64 -62.17 -1.83
N SER A 224 -23.62 -61.79 -1.05
CA SER A 224 -22.45 -62.63 -0.73
C SER A 224 -22.77 -63.84 0.17
N GLY A 225 -23.97 -63.89 0.75
CA GLY A 225 -24.48 -65.03 1.52
C GLY A 225 -25.40 -64.59 2.65
N ALA A 226 -26.41 -65.41 2.99
CA ALA A 226 -27.24 -65.16 4.17
C ALA A 226 -26.51 -65.66 5.42
N ALA A 227 -26.42 -64.83 6.46
CA ALA A 227 -25.83 -65.24 7.74
C ALA A 227 -26.68 -66.34 8.44
N SER A 228 -28.01 -66.32 8.27
CA SER A 228 -28.93 -67.36 8.74
C SER A 228 -30.30 -67.24 8.06
N THR A 229 -31.13 -68.28 8.17
CA THR A 229 -32.52 -68.26 7.68
C THR A 229 -33.38 -67.37 8.58
N PRO A 230 -34.09 -66.36 8.04
CA PRO A 230 -34.98 -65.51 8.84
C PRO A 230 -36.11 -66.31 9.50
N SER A 231 -36.42 -66.04 10.77
CA SER A 231 -37.44 -66.75 11.57
C SER A 231 -38.83 -66.10 11.56
N ALA A 232 -38.99 -64.92 10.95
CA ALA A 232 -40.23 -64.15 10.95
C ALA A 232 -41.24 -64.64 9.88
N THR A 233 -42.53 -64.64 10.24
CA THR A 233 -43.64 -65.18 9.41
C THR A 233 -44.25 -64.18 8.41
N ALA A 234 -44.01 -62.86 8.55
CA ALA A 234 -44.50 -61.83 7.63
C ALA A 234 -43.39 -60.83 7.30
N VAL A 235 -42.69 -61.05 6.18
CA VAL A 235 -41.67 -60.15 5.63
C VAL A 235 -41.69 -60.21 4.10
N THR A 236 -41.34 -59.10 3.42
CA THR A 236 -41.01 -59.10 1.99
C THR A 236 -39.71 -59.88 1.81
N LYS A 237 -39.75 -60.94 1.00
CA LYS A 237 -38.69 -61.95 0.90
C LYS A 237 -37.83 -61.71 -0.33
N PHE A 238 -36.57 -61.30 -0.15
CA PHE A 238 -35.51 -61.41 -1.17
C PHE A 238 -34.55 -62.52 -0.75
N TYR A 239 -34.51 -63.62 -1.52
CA TYR A 239 -33.65 -64.77 -1.22
C TYR A 239 -32.57 -64.95 -2.28
N ASN A 240 -31.35 -65.25 -1.85
CA ASN A 240 -30.31 -65.82 -2.70
C ASN A 240 -30.12 -67.29 -2.29
N LYS A 241 -30.37 -68.25 -3.20
CA LYS A 241 -30.15 -69.69 -2.94
C LYS A 241 -28.71 -70.03 -3.34
N THR A 242 -28.00 -70.82 -2.53
CA THR A 242 -26.66 -71.32 -2.86
C THR A 242 -26.67 -71.92 -4.26
N ALA A 243 -25.70 -71.55 -5.11
CA ALA A 243 -25.54 -72.08 -6.47
C ALA A 243 -25.24 -73.60 -6.41
N GLY A 244 -26.30 -74.41 -6.39
CA GLY A 244 -26.27 -75.84 -6.63
C GLY A 244 -27.02 -76.06 -7.94
N GLY A 245 -26.30 -76.57 -8.95
CA GLY A 245 -26.73 -76.63 -10.34
C GLY A 245 -28.12 -77.23 -10.55
N GLY A 246 -28.87 -76.57 -11.44
CA GLY A 246 -30.02 -77.08 -12.14
C GLY A 246 -29.88 -76.69 -13.61
#